data_AF-A0A8J3A2R9-F1
#
_entry.id   AF-A0A8J3A2R9-F1
#
_cell.length_a   1.000
_cell.length_b   1.000
_cell.length_c   1.000
_cell.angle_alpha   90.00
_cell.angle_beta   90.00
_cell.angle_gamma   90.00
#
_symmetry.space_group_name_H-M   'P 1'
#
loop_
_entity.id
_entity.type
_entity.pdbx_description
1 polymer ?
#
loop_
_entity_poly.entity_id
_entity_poly.type
_entity_poly.pdbx_seq_one_letter_code
_entity_poly.pdbx_strand_id
1 'polypeptide(L)' 'MRNVIPFAIARAGYLYPELTLEETEAGIAIKGITPKDLDTVRKDLNYLLYREHIRIRFEPIRQQAWQRLVGGTA' A
#
# COMPACT_ATOMS: atom_id res chain seq x y z
N MET A 1 9.76 2.01 -6.19
CA MET A 1 8.31 2.12 -5.94
C MET A 1 7.47 1.06 -6.66
N ARG A 2 8.03 0.31 -7.63
CA ARG A 2 7.28 -0.65 -8.46
C ARG A 2 6.47 -1.73 -7.69
N ASN A 3 6.92 -2.13 -6.49
CA ASN A 3 6.19 -3.13 -5.67
C ASN A 3 5.19 -2.51 -4.68
N VAL A 4 5.22 -1.19 -4.48
CA VAL A 4 4.34 -0.47 -3.53
C VAL A 4 2.94 -0.31 -4.14
N ILE A 5 2.89 0.02 -5.43
CA ILE A 5 1.65 0.36 -6.14
C ILE A 5 0.73 -0.87 -6.28
N PRO A 6 1.18 -2.04 -6.75
CA PRO A 6 0.31 -3.21 -6.89
C PRO A 6 -0.31 -3.66 -5.56
N PHE A 7 0.44 -3.59 -4.46
CA PHE A 7 -0.07 -3.98 -3.14
C PHE A 7 -1.09 -2.96 -2.61
N ALA A 8 -0.81 -1.67 -2.75
CA ALA A 8 -1.75 -0.62 -2.36
C ALA A 8 -3.06 -0.70 -3.17
N ILE A 9 -2.98 -0.96 -4.47
CA ILE A 9 -4.15 -1.20 -5.33
C ILE A 9 -4.94 -2.41 -4.83
N ALA A 10 -4.29 -3.56 -4.60
CA ALA A 10 -4.96 -4.76 -4.11
C ALA A 10 -5.68 -4.51 -2.77
N ARG A 11 -5.03 -3.81 -1.86
CA ARG A 11 -5.60 -3.48 -0.54
C ARG A 11 -6.74 -2.49 -0.64
N ALA A 12 -6.65 -1.50 -1.52
CA ALA A 12 -7.73 -0.56 -1.76
C ALA A 12 -8.93 -1.22 -2.45
N GLY A 13 -8.72 -2.16 -3.37
CA GLY A 13 -9.80 -2.95 -3.98
C GLY A 13 -10.54 -3.82 -2.97
N TYR A 14 -9.90 -4.21 -1.87
CA TYR A 14 -10.58 -4.86 -0.75
C TYR A 14 -11.42 -3.89 0.08
N LEU A 15 -10.95 -2.66 0.30
CA LEU A 15 -11.65 -1.65 1.10
C LEU A 15 -12.81 -0.99 0.36
N TYR A 16 -12.69 -0.87 -0.96
CA TYR A 16 -13.68 -0.24 -1.84
C TYR A 16 -13.98 -1.16 -3.02
N PRO A 17 -14.70 -2.28 -2.79
CA PRO A 17 -14.99 -3.26 -3.83
C PRO A 17 -15.83 -2.71 -4.99
N GLU A 18 -16.53 -1.59 -4.78
CA GLU A 18 -17.29 -0.87 -5.79
C GLU A 18 -16.42 -0.03 -6.74
N LEU A 19 -15.15 0.22 -6.38
CA LEU A 19 -14.24 1.03 -7.16
C LEU A 19 -13.39 0.18 -8.10
N THR A 20 -13.18 0.68 -9.31
CA THR A 20 -12.18 0.11 -10.22
C THR A 20 -10.89 0.90 -10.08
N LEU A 21 -9.81 0.21 -9.73
CA LEU A 21 -8.47 0.79 -9.53
C LEU A 21 -7.54 0.26 -10.61
N GLU A 22 -6.90 1.16 -11.35
CA GLU A 22 -6.01 0.81 -12.46
C GLU A 22 -4.67 1.53 -12.31
N GLU A 23 -3.56 0.81 -12.51
CA GLU A 23 -2.24 1.43 -12.63
C GLU A 23 -2.09 2.08 -14.02
N THR A 24 -1.59 3.31 -14.03
CA THR A 24 -1.34 4.12 -15.21
C THR A 24 0.06 4.72 -15.13
N GLU A 25 0.57 5.27 -16.23
CA GLU A 25 1.88 5.95 -16.24
C GLU A 25 1.92 7.15 -15.27
N ALA A 26 0.77 7.79 -15.01
CA ALA A 26 0.64 8.91 -14.09
C ALA A 26 0.39 8.50 -12.62
N GLY A 27 0.24 7.21 -12.32
CA GLY A 27 -0.10 6.70 -10.99
C GLY A 27 -1.35 5.82 -10.99
N ILE A 28 -2.25 6.00 -10.02
CA ILE A 28 -3.45 5.16 -9.85
C ILE A 28 -4.66 5.92 -10.37
N ALA A 29 -5.37 5.34 -11.34
CA ALA A 29 -6.68 5.80 -11.78
C ALA A 29 -7.79 5.11 -10.95
N ILE A 30 -8.83 5.86 -10.59
CA ILE A 30 -9.96 5.40 -9.77
C ILE A 30 -11.25 5.67 -10.55
N LYS A 31 -12.07 4.64 -10.78
CA LYS A 31 -13.39 4.74 -11.44
C LYS A 31 -14.49 4.28 -10.49
N GLY A 32 -15.71 4.77 -10.70
CA GLY A 32 -16.89 4.40 -9.89
C GLY A 32 -17.05 5.23 -8.60
N ILE A 33 -16.27 6.30 -8.44
CA ILE A 33 -16.28 7.14 -7.24
C ILE A 33 -17.16 8.38 -7.41
N THR A 34 -17.87 8.77 -6.34
CA THR A 34 -18.59 10.05 -6.33
C THR A 34 -17.64 11.22 -6.01
N PRO A 35 -17.93 12.45 -6.46
CA PRO A 35 -17.10 13.60 -6.11
C PRO A 35 -16.98 13.84 -4.59
N LYS A 36 -18.00 13.45 -3.83
CA LYS A 36 -18.05 13.62 -2.37
C LYS A 36 -17.06 12.69 -1.65
N ASP A 37 -16.84 11.50 -2.20
CA ASP A 37 -16.00 10.47 -1.58
C ASP A 37 -14.55 10.51 -2.08
N LEU A 38 -14.28 11.28 -3.14
CA LEU A 38 -12.98 11.36 -3.81
C LEU A 38 -11.84 11.74 -2.85
N ASP A 39 -12.06 12.74 -1.99
CA ASP A 39 -11.02 13.21 -1.08
C ASP A 39 -10.68 12.18 0.00
N THR A 40 -11.70 11.49 0.53
CA THR A 40 -11.52 10.41 1.51
C THR A 40 -10.73 9.27 0.90
N VAL A 41 -11.17 8.76 -0.26
CA VAL A 41 -10.49 7.64 -0.93
C VAL A 41 -9.08 8.02 -1.34
N ARG A 42 -8.85 9.24 -1.82
CA ARG A 42 -7.51 9.74 -2.14
C ARG A 42 -6.61 9.76 -0.92
N LYS A 43 -7.11 10.24 0.23
CA LYS A 43 -6.37 10.25 1.49
C LYS A 43 -6.00 8.83 1.92
N ASP A 44 -6.94 7.90 1.85
CA ASP A 44 -6.72 6.51 2.26
C ASP A 44 -5.74 5.79 1.32
N LEU A 45 -5.83 6.01 0.01
CA LEU A 45 -4.85 5.51 -0.97
C LEU A 45 -3.44 6.06 -0.71
N ASN A 46 -3.30 7.36 -0.47
CA ASN A 46 -2.02 7.97 -0.12
C ASN A 46 -1.44 7.36 1.16
N TYR A 47 -2.30 7.11 2.16
CA TYR A 47 -1.88 6.47 3.40
C TYR A 47 -1.40 5.03 3.17
N LEU A 48 -2.12 4.24 2.36
CA LEU A 48 -1.73 2.88 2.00
C LEU A 48 -0.38 2.86 1.27
N LEU A 49 -0.18 3.73 0.29
CA LEU A 49 1.08 3.88 -0.44
C LEU A 49 2.23 4.25 0.50
N TYR A 50 2.01 5.20 1.42
CA TYR A 50 3.01 5.61 2.40
C TYR A 50 3.38 4.47 3.36
N ARG A 51 2.37 3.77 3.91
CA ARG A 51 2.58 2.63 4.81
C ARG A 51 3.35 1.51 4.14
N GLU A 52 3.03 1.24 2.88
CA GLU A 52 3.70 0.18 2.12
C GLU A 52 5.13 0.59 1.73
N HIS A 53 5.36 1.86 1.41
CA HIS A 53 6.71 2.39 1.23
C HIS A 53 7.57 2.23 2.49
N ILE A 54 7.04 2.59 3.66
CA ILE A 54 7.71 2.37 4.94
C ILE A 54 7.97 0.88 5.14
N ARG A 55 6.96 0.02 4.97
CA ARG A 55 7.11 -1.43 5.17
C ARG A 55 8.27 -1.99 4.35
N ILE A 56 8.31 -1.71 3.05
CA ILE A 56 9.39 -2.17 2.16
C ILE A 56 10.73 -1.59 2.59
N ARG A 57 10.79 -0.29 2.91
CA ARG A 57 12.04 0.37 3.32
C ARG A 57 12.63 -0.21 4.60
N PHE A 58 11.78 -0.57 5.56
CA PHE A 58 12.19 -1.09 6.86
C PHE A 58 12.15 -2.62 6.95
N GLU A 59 11.76 -3.32 5.89
CA GLU A 59 11.73 -4.80 5.84
C GLU A 59 13.07 -5.43 6.24
N PRO A 60 14.25 -4.96 5.77
CA PRO A 60 15.52 -5.57 6.17
C PRO A 60 15.80 -5.44 7.67
N ILE A 61 15.48 -4.27 8.26
CA ILE A 61 15.64 -4.03 9.70
C ILE A 61 14.70 -4.95 10.48
N ARG A 62 13.47 -5.11 10.01
CA ARG A 62 12.47 -6.00 10.61
C ARG A 62 12.92 -7.46 10.57
N GLN A 63 13.50 -7.91 9.46
CA GLN A 63 14.05 -9.26 9.32
C GLN A 63 15.24 -9.48 10.26
N GLN A 64 16.16 -8.52 10.35
CA GLN A 64 17.28 -8.59 11.30
C GLN A 64 16.81 -8.64 12.76
N ALA A 65 15.81 -7.83 13.12
CA ALA A 65 15.22 -7.86 14.45
C ALA A 65 14.56 -9.23 14.74
N TRP A 66 13.83 -9.79 13.78
CA TRP A 66 13.24 -11.13 13.92
C TRP A 66 14.29 -12.24 14.03
N GLN A 67 15.37 -12.20 13.23
CA GLN A 67 16.46 -13.16 13.35
C GLN A 67 17.10 -13.13 14.75
N ARG A 68 17.29 -11.93 15.31
CA ARG A 68 17.78 -11.78 16.69
C ARG A 68 16.80 -12.30 17.75
N LEU A 69 15.49 -12.16 17.52
CA LEU A 69 14.45 -12.61 18.45
C LEU A 69 14.18 -14.12 18.39
N VAL A 70 14.23 -14.74 17.20
CA VAL A 70 13.85 -16.15 16.98
C VAL A 70 15.01 -17.11 17.24
N GLY A 71 16.25 -16.63 17.29
CA GLY A 71 17.38 -17.48 17.61
C GLY A 71 18.71 -16.86 17.22
N GLY A 72 19.17 -15.90 18.02
CA GLY A 72 20.60 -15.82 18.28
C GLY A 72 21.05 -17.10 18.98
N THR A 73 21.40 -18.12 18.21
CA THR A 73 22.41 -19.10 18.62
C THR A 73 23.68 -18.75 17.87
N ALA A 74 24.66 -18.24 18.63
CA ALA A 74 26.11 -18.19 18.37
C ALA A 74 26.60 -17.90 16.93
#